data_AF-B1T6E1-F1
#
_entry.id   AF-B1T6E1-F1
#
_cell.length_a   1.000
_cell.length_b   1.000
_cell.length_c   1.000
_cell.angle_alpha   90.00
_cell.angle_beta   90.00
_cell.angle_gamma   90.00
#
_symmetry.space_group_name_H-M   'P 1'
#
loop_
_entity.id
_entity.type
_entity.pdbx_description
1 polymer ?
#
loop_
_entity_poly.entity_id
_entity_poly.type
_entity_poly.pdbx_seq_one_letter_code
_entity_poly.pdbx_strand_id
1 'polypeptide(L)' 'MSFVAGSTGQPLSNVQVRLRRHGRVLLEFKATGPRCLFSVPEASYRVEGTYQGATQFAIVETGALTTQLKW' A
#
# COMPACT_ATOMS: atom_id res chain seq x y z
N MET A 1 -3.16 -0.12 6.26
CA MET A 1 -3.26 -0.96 5.04
C MET A 1 -2.57 -2.30 5.27
N SER A 2 -3.00 -3.37 4.58
CA SER A 2 -2.33 -4.69 4.60
C SER A 2 -2.00 -5.25 3.21
N PHE A 3 -1.09 -6.23 3.15
CA PHE A 3 -0.62 -6.90 1.94
C PHE A 3 -0.78 -8.42 2.06
N VAL A 4 -1.42 -9.06 1.08
CA VAL A 4 -1.66 -10.51 1.11
C VAL A 4 -1.52 -11.16 -0.28
N ALA A 5 -1.19 -12.45 -0.30
CA ALA A 5 -1.34 -13.28 -1.48
C ALA A 5 -2.83 -13.46 -1.80
N GLY A 6 -3.21 -13.40 -3.07
CA GLY A 6 -4.58 -13.42 -3.56
C GLY A 6 -5.23 -14.79 -3.43
N SER A 7 -4.48 -15.87 -3.68
CA SER A 7 -4.97 -17.24 -3.62
C SER A 7 -5.14 -17.77 -2.19
N THR A 8 -4.22 -17.44 -1.29
CA THR A 8 -4.18 -18.01 0.07
C THR A 8 -4.51 -17.01 1.17
N GLY A 9 -4.53 -15.71 0.87
CA GLY A 9 -4.64 -14.65 1.89
C GLY A 9 -3.42 -14.54 2.79
N GLN A 10 -2.33 -15.25 2.51
CA GLN A 10 -1.13 -15.23 3.36
C GLN A 10 -0.52 -13.82 3.41
N PRO A 11 -0.12 -13.35 4.60
CA PRO A 11 0.51 -12.04 4.76
C PRO A 11 1.82 -11.95 3.98
N LEU A 12 2.00 -10.88 3.22
CA LEU A 12 3.21 -10.62 2.44
C LEU A 12 4.11 -9.61 3.13
N SER A 13 5.42 -9.71 2.92
CA SER A 13 6.42 -8.71 3.31
C SER A 13 7.24 -8.29 2.10
N ASN A 14 8.17 -7.36 2.27
CA ASN A 14 9.06 -6.88 1.22
C ASN A 14 8.35 -6.22 0.03
N VAL A 15 7.17 -5.64 0.28
CA VAL A 15 6.42 -4.86 -0.72
C VAL A 15 7.07 -3.47 -0.84
N GLN A 16 7.47 -3.07 -2.04
CA GLN A 16 7.86 -1.69 -2.30
C GLN A 16 6.60 -0.82 -2.36
N VAL A 17 6.51 0.19 -1.51
CA VAL A 17 5.33 1.03 -1.37
C VAL A 17 5.62 2.45 -1.84
N ARG A 18 4.69 3.02 -2.61
CA ARG A 18 4.67 4.45 -2.96
C ARG A 18 3.33 5.04 -2.56
N LEU A 19 3.34 6.15 -1.83
CA LEU A 19 2.14 6.97 -1.66
C LEU A 19 2.18 8.12 -2.65
N ARG A 20 1.09 8.31 -3.39
CA ARG A 20 0.95 9.37 -4.37
C ARG A 20 -0.24 10.26 -4.11
N ARG A 21 -0.06 11.54 -4.44
CA ARG A 21 -1.14 12.54 -4.47
C ARG A 21 -0.89 13.52 -5.62
N HIS A 22 -1.92 13.81 -6.42
CA HIS A 22 -1.84 14.70 -7.59
C HIS A 22 -0.64 14.37 -8.51
N GLY A 23 -0.40 13.08 -8.78
CA GLY A 23 0.70 12.61 -9.64
C GLY A 23 2.10 12.64 -9.00
N ARG A 24 2.27 13.22 -7.81
CA ARG A 24 3.56 13.27 -7.10
C ARG A 24 3.70 12.11 -6.13
N VAL A 25 4.89 11.54 -6.05
CA VAL A 25 5.27 10.59 -4.98
C VAL A 25 5.61 11.41 -3.73
N LEU A 26 4.88 11.17 -2.65
CA LEU A 26 5.09 11.83 -1.37
C LEU A 26 6.06 11.06 -0.47
N LEU A 27 6.04 9.74 -0.59
CA LEU A 27 6.90 8.84 0.16
C LEU A 27 7.06 7.52 -0.60
N GLU A 28 8.23 6.93 -0.41
CA GLU A 28 8.61 5.65 -0.98
C GLU A 28 9.41 4.88 0.07
N PHE A 29 9.02 3.63 0.34
CA PHE A 29 9.73 2.77 1.27
C PHE A 29 9.43 1.29 0.98
N LYS A 30 10.26 0.40 1.52
CA LYS A 30 10.00 -1.05 1.48
C LYS A 30 9.35 -1.49 2.78
N ALA A 31 8.13 -2.01 2.71
CA ALA A 31 7.44 -2.55 3.87
C ALA A 31 8.11 -3.86 4.31
N THR A 32 8.61 -3.89 5.54
CA THR A 32 9.27 -5.06 6.13
C THR A 32 8.28 -6.12 6.64
N GLY A 33 7.00 -5.76 6.76
CA GLY A 33 5.93 -6.65 7.20
C GLY A 33 4.62 -6.44 6.42
N PRO A 34 3.54 -7.16 6.82
CA PRO A 34 2.28 -7.22 6.07
C PRO A 34 1.36 -6.05 6.27
N ARG A 35 1.75 -5.05 7.05
CA ARG A 35 0.97 -3.84 7.30
C ARG A 35 1.87 -2.63 7.27
N CYS A 36 1.30 -1.53 6.82
CA CYS A 36 1.90 -0.21 6.93
C CYS A 36 0.86 0.82 7.37
N LEU A 37 1.37 1.84 8.05
CA LEU A 37 0.64 3.03 8.48
C LEU A 37 1.36 4.26 7.91
N PHE A 38 0.59 5.29 7.57
CA PHE A 38 1.09 6.55 7.06
C PHE A 38 0.48 7.67 7.89
N SER A 39 1.29 8.65 8.29
CA SER A 39 0.81 9.90 8.87
C SER A 39 0.80 10.96 7.78
N VAL A 40 -0.38 11.29 7.27
CA VAL A 40 -0.57 12.24 6.16
C VAL A 40 -1.80 13.10 6.41
N PRO A 41 -1.88 14.31 5.80
CA PRO A 41 -3.08 15.15 5.88
C PRO A 41 -4.34 14.42 5.38
N GLU A 42 -5.51 14.90 5.78
CA GLU A 42 -6.78 14.39 5.28
C GLU A 42 -6.91 14.64 3.77
N ALA A 43 -6.97 13.54 3.00
CA ALA A 43 -7.19 13.53 1.56
C ALA A 43 -7.38 12.08 1.06
N SER A 44 -7.66 11.94 -0.24
CA SER A 44 -7.52 10.66 -0.96
C SER A 44 -6.09 10.52 -1.50
N TYR A 45 -5.51 9.34 -1.31
CA TYR A 45 -4.18 8.98 -1.76
C TYR A 45 -4.21 7.74 -2.63
N ARG A 46 -3.32 7.67 -3.62
CA ARG A 46 -3.05 6.44 -4.36
C ARG A 46 -1.89 5.72 -3.65
N VAL A 47 -2.17 4.56 -3.08
CA VAL A 47 -1.13 3.67 -2.54
C VAL A 47 -0.80 2.66 -3.63
N GLU A 48 0.46 2.63 -4.06
CA GLU A 48 0.98 1.63 -5.00
C GLU A 48 1.89 0.67 -4.22
N GLY A 49 1.69 -0.63 -4.43
CA GLY A 49 2.54 -1.69 -3.89
C GLY A 49 3.15 -2.50 -5.03
N THR A 50 4.45 -2.73 -5.01
CA THR A 50 5.13 -3.67 -5.92
C THR A 50 5.65 -4.85 -5.13
N TYR A 51 5.24 -6.06 -5.52
CA TYR A 51 5.69 -7.32 -4.92
C TYR A 51 6.13 -8.25 -6.06
N GLN A 52 7.36 -8.77 -5.97
CA GLN A 52 7.95 -9.66 -6.99
C GLN A 52 7.80 -9.15 -8.43
N GLY A 53 7.92 -7.83 -8.63
CA GLY A 53 7.79 -7.18 -9.95
C GLY A 53 6.35 -6.83 -10.37
N ALA A 54 5.33 -7.35 -9.68
CA ALA A 54 3.93 -7.04 -9.95
C ALA A 54 3.44 -5.84 -9.12
N THR A 55 2.88 -4.84 -9.78
CA THR A 55 2.35 -3.62 -9.13
C THR A 55 0.83 -3.70 -8.97
N GLN A 56 0.35 -3.42 -7.77
CA GLN A 56 -1.06 -3.24 -7.43
C GLN A 56 -1.26 -1.84 -6.84
N PHE A 57 -2.48 -1.31 -6.90
CA PHE A 57 -2.78 -0.02 -6.26
C PHE A 57 -4.19 0.05 -5.69
N ALA A 58 -4.38 0.96 -4.74
CA ALA A 58 -5.68 1.33 -4.20
C ALA A 58 -5.76 2.84 -3.99
N ILE A 59 -6.97 3.38 -4.09
CA ILE A 59 -7.26 4.73 -3.58
C ILE A 59 -7.72 4.59 -2.13
N VAL A 60 -7.10 5.34 -1.23
CA VAL A 60 -7.31 5.24 0.21
C VAL A 60 -7.57 6.64 0.76
N GLU A 61 -8.67 6.80 1.48
CA GLU A 61 -8.96 7.99 2.26
C GLU A 61 -8.28 7.91 3.63
N THR A 62 -7.80 9.04 4.14
CA THR A 62 -7.24 9.11 5.49
C THR A 62 -8.25 8.58 6.52
N GLY A 63 -7.79 7.77 7.47
CA GLY A 63 -8.67 7.10 8.44
C GLY A 63 -9.17 5.71 8.02
N ALA A 64 -9.03 5.33 6.74
CA ALA A 64 -9.33 3.96 6.30
C ALA A 64 -8.28 2.96 6.82
N LEU A 65 -8.70 2.03 7.68
CA LEU A 65 -7.82 1.03 8.29
C LEU A 65 -7.90 -0.36 7.65
N THR A 66 -8.95 -0.63 6.86
CA THR A 66 -9.29 -1.96 6.34
C THR A 66 -8.80 -2.20 4.91
N THR A 67 -8.17 -1.23 4.26
CA THR A 67 -7.71 -1.38 2.88
C THR A 67 -6.61 -2.45 2.78
N GLN A 68 -6.70 -3.26 1.73
CA GLN A 68 -5.80 -4.38 1.47
C GLN A 68 -5.39 -4.40 -0.02
N LEU A 69 -4.09 -4.60 -0.29
CA LEU A 69 -3.62 -4.99 -1.62
C LEU A 69 -3.49 -6.51 -1.66
N LYS A 70 -3.94 -7.10 -2.76
CA LYS A 70 -3.91 -8.54 -3.02
C LYS A 70 -3.12 -8.80 -4.30
N TRP A 71 -2.28 -9.83 -4.30
CA TRP A 71 -1.53 -10.30 -5.47
C TRP A 71 -1.97 -11.68 -5.89
#